data_AF-A0A074YIY3-F1
#
_entry.id   AF-A0A074YIY3-F1
#
_cell.length_a   1.000
_cell.length_b   1.000
_cell.length_c   1.000
_cell.angle_alpha   90.00
_cell.angle_beta   90.00
_cell.angle_gamma   90.00
#
_symmetry.space_group_name_H-M   'P 1'
#
loop_
_entity.id
_entity.type
_entity.pdbx_description
1 polymer ?
#
loop_
_entity_poly.entity_id
_entity_poly.type
_entity_poly.pdbx_seq_one_letter_code
_entity_poly.pdbx_strand_id
1 'polypeptide(L)'
;MQPVKRKDVPTRKDDRVILHFDYDCFYASVFEAENSALKEKPLAVQQKQIIVTCNYEARRRGLRKLQLIKDARHICPDVVIVLGEDISRFRDASKTLYNFLRSFSWNDRAERLGFDEVWLDVTDMIDYNISLLNSHDLAHSFFVLEKDDPTQGFAFDATCYEGPTTPNDSTTNDEVLTLRLKLGSHLASHLRNELERKTGYTSTVGVSTSKVLSKLVGNMHKPKDQTTLVPPYTHQDGQVSNVEAFIDDYEIGKIPGIGSKLARKLRHHVLQHEPDFEKGLIYGETKEKVTVKDLRLAQNMSADLLEKLLTGPGSPRGIGAKIWSLLHGIDDTEVNFAKAVPSQISIEDSYIRLDTLPEVLKELKMLSCSLIERMRIDLVAGEDDADLVILERYDELESEAKARPHGKWLAQPKTIRLSTRPRLPLNPDGTRTRSFKRISHSSALPSYVLSLTDTVDALAEKLVHETLIGMFRRLHPEKAGWNLSLVNLAVTNMAEAGGETRTANGRDIGSMFKRQETVHKEFTTYADEDAMPPTKSSFQTEERTSLGHIDQLDAEMSVDVEDSGWVEEENEDAERCGICGMSVPLFALPAHTRYHEVTDD
;
A
#
# COMPACT_ATOMS: atom_id res chain seq x y z
N MET A 1 25.57 35.27 -14.13
CA MET A 1 25.27 33.97 -13.49
C MET A 1 25.41 32.91 -14.57
N GLN A 2 26.35 31.97 -14.45
CA GLN A 2 26.39 30.81 -15.34
C GLN A 2 25.20 29.89 -15.01
N PRO A 3 24.48 29.34 -16.00
CA PRO A 3 23.42 28.39 -15.73
C PRO A 3 24.01 27.16 -15.03
N VAL A 4 23.38 26.73 -13.93
CA VAL A 4 23.70 25.48 -13.24
C VAL A 4 23.70 24.37 -14.31
N LYS A 5 24.82 23.67 -14.46
CA LYS A 5 24.92 22.55 -15.41
C LYS A 5 23.85 21.53 -15.04
N ARG A 6 22.82 21.36 -15.88
CA ARG A 6 21.71 20.38 -15.79
C ARG A 6 22.14 18.89 -15.80
N LYS A 7 23.43 18.58 -15.56
CA LYS A 7 23.99 17.22 -15.69
C LYS A 7 23.50 16.23 -14.63
N ASP A 8 22.74 16.69 -13.63
CA ASP A 8 22.35 15.88 -12.47
C ASP A 8 20.83 15.58 -12.41
N VAL A 9 20.05 15.85 -13.47
CA VAL A 9 18.63 15.48 -13.52
C VAL A 9 18.48 14.09 -14.12
N PRO A 10 17.82 13.13 -13.44
CA PRO A 10 17.61 11.78 -13.97
C PRO A 10 16.79 11.76 -15.27
N THR A 11 16.98 10.72 -16.08
CA THR A 11 16.19 10.51 -17.29
C THR A 11 14.75 10.12 -16.93
N ARG A 12 13.77 10.64 -17.69
CA ARG A 12 12.36 10.33 -17.51
C ARG A 12 11.95 9.05 -18.23
N LYS A 13 11.04 8.29 -17.61
CA LYS A 13 10.34 7.14 -18.21
C LYS A 13 8.88 7.52 -18.45
N ASP A 14 8.63 8.05 -19.64
CA ASP A 14 7.33 8.60 -20.06
C ASP A 14 6.55 7.63 -20.97
N ASP A 15 6.94 6.36 -21.01
CA ASP A 15 6.32 5.30 -21.81
C ASP A 15 5.05 4.72 -21.19
N ARG A 16 4.79 5.00 -19.91
CA ARG A 16 3.64 4.49 -19.15
C ARG A 16 2.41 5.38 -19.28
N VAL A 17 1.23 4.79 -19.13
CA VAL A 17 -0.03 5.51 -18.93
C VAL A 17 -0.64 5.09 -17.60
N ILE A 18 -0.67 6.04 -16.66
CA ILE A 18 -1.12 5.83 -15.29
C ILE A 18 -2.38 6.64 -15.05
N LEU A 19 -3.43 5.97 -14.58
CA LEU A 19 -4.66 6.59 -14.11
C LEU A 19 -4.64 6.63 -12.58
N HIS A 20 -5.00 7.77 -11.99
CA HIS A 20 -5.19 7.93 -10.55
C HIS A 20 -6.64 8.32 -10.25
N PHE A 21 -7.38 7.45 -9.58
CA PHE A 21 -8.74 7.68 -9.11
C PHE A 21 -8.71 8.18 -7.67
N ASP A 22 -9.50 9.21 -7.37
CA ASP A 22 -9.69 9.81 -6.04
C ASP A 22 -11.20 9.98 -5.80
N TYR A 23 -11.79 9.18 -4.91
CA TYR A 23 -13.23 9.19 -4.65
C TYR A 23 -13.67 10.48 -3.96
N ASP A 24 -14.71 11.08 -4.52
CA ASP A 24 -15.20 12.38 -4.08
C ASP A 24 -15.77 12.33 -2.66
N CYS A 25 -15.18 13.15 -1.78
CA CYS A 25 -15.57 13.29 -0.37
C CYS A 25 -15.91 11.95 0.32
N PHE A 26 -15.10 10.92 0.09
CA PHE A 26 -15.42 9.51 0.28
C PHE A 26 -16.28 9.13 1.51
N TYR A 27 -15.92 9.53 2.74
CA TYR A 27 -16.74 9.14 3.89
C TYR A 27 -18.13 9.78 3.87
N ALA A 28 -18.26 11.01 3.38
CA ALA A 28 -19.55 11.65 3.22
C ALA A 28 -20.36 10.97 2.12
N SER A 29 -19.73 10.58 1.01
CA SER A 29 -20.42 9.89 -0.08
C SER A 29 -20.91 8.49 0.29
N VAL A 30 -20.24 7.79 1.22
CA VAL A 30 -20.75 6.53 1.79
C VAL A 30 -22.08 6.75 2.52
N PHE A 31 -22.19 7.79 3.36
CA PHE A 31 -23.46 8.11 4.01
C PHE A 31 -24.53 8.62 3.03
N GLU A 32 -24.14 9.35 1.99
CA GLU A 32 -25.05 9.78 0.92
C GLU A 32 -25.56 8.62 0.06
N ALA A 33 -24.78 7.55 -0.07
CA ALA A 33 -25.20 6.31 -0.73
C ALA A 33 -26.21 5.54 0.14
N GLU A 34 -26.00 5.48 1.45
CA GLU A 34 -26.95 4.88 2.41
C GLU A 34 -28.25 5.71 2.53
N ASN A 35 -28.16 7.04 2.46
CA ASN A 35 -29.30 7.94 2.57
C ASN A 35 -29.20 9.09 1.55
N SER A 36 -29.92 8.95 0.44
CA SER A 36 -29.91 9.90 -0.67
C SER A 36 -30.36 11.32 -0.29
N ALA A 37 -31.17 11.48 0.77
CA ALA A 37 -31.61 12.80 1.26
C ALA A 37 -30.46 13.64 1.86
N LEU A 38 -29.28 13.04 2.10
CA LEU A 38 -28.10 13.75 2.57
C LEU A 38 -27.34 14.49 1.44
N LYS A 39 -27.52 14.09 0.17
CA LYS A 39 -26.84 14.71 -0.98
C LYS A 39 -27.16 16.20 -1.14
N GLU A 40 -28.37 16.59 -0.73
CA GLU A 40 -28.88 17.96 -0.84
C GLU A 40 -28.63 18.79 0.43
N LYS A 41 -28.01 18.21 1.47
CA LYS A 41 -27.75 18.88 2.75
C LYS A 41 -26.25 19.08 2.97
N PRO A 42 -25.84 20.14 3.68
CA PRO A 42 -24.45 20.26 4.11
C PRO A 42 -24.11 19.14 5.09
N LEU A 43 -23.35 18.13 4.65
CA LEU A 43 -23.00 16.97 5.43
C LEU A 43 -21.52 17.02 5.84
N ALA A 44 -21.26 16.72 7.11
CA ALA A 44 -19.92 16.59 7.66
C ALA A 44 -19.77 15.28 8.44
N VAL A 45 -18.65 14.58 8.24
CA VAL A 45 -18.32 13.36 8.98
C VAL A 45 -17.39 13.72 10.12
N GLN A 46 -17.79 13.35 11.33
CA GLN A 46 -17.06 13.62 12.55
C GLN A 46 -16.27 12.39 13.00
N GLN A 47 -15.02 12.62 13.42
CA GLN A 47 -14.25 11.67 14.21
C GLN A 47 -13.70 12.39 15.44
N LYS A 48 -14.12 11.96 16.63
CA LYS A 48 -13.84 12.65 17.89
C LYS A 48 -14.27 14.12 17.81
N GLN A 49 -13.35 15.08 17.82
CA GLN A 49 -13.66 16.52 17.76
C GLN A 49 -13.39 17.18 16.39
N ILE A 50 -13.18 16.37 15.36
CA ILE A 50 -12.67 16.82 14.06
C ILE A 50 -13.68 16.45 12.98
N ILE A 51 -13.93 17.36 12.04
CA ILE A 51 -14.58 17.04 10.78
C ILE A 51 -13.54 16.38 9.87
N VAL A 52 -13.57 15.05 9.72
CA VAL A 52 -12.59 14.32 8.90
C VAL A 52 -12.76 14.66 7.42
N THR A 53 -14.01 14.76 6.96
CA THR A 53 -14.38 15.25 5.62
C THR A 53 -15.79 15.82 5.64
N CYS A 54 -16.16 16.53 4.58
CA CYS A 54 -17.50 17.04 4.35
C CYS A 54 -17.82 16.97 2.85
N ASN A 55 -19.12 16.87 2.54
CA ASN A 55 -19.59 16.81 1.16
C ASN A 55 -19.41 18.14 0.43
N TYR A 56 -19.60 18.13 -0.89
CA TYR A 56 -19.37 19.34 -1.68
C TYR A 56 -20.39 20.45 -1.39
N GLU A 57 -21.59 20.11 -0.91
CA GLU A 57 -22.55 21.12 -0.43
C GLU A 57 -22.03 21.88 0.80
N ALA A 58 -21.49 21.17 1.78
CA ALA A 58 -20.82 21.79 2.92
C ALA A 58 -19.57 22.58 2.50
N ARG A 59 -18.75 22.07 1.56
CA ARG A 59 -17.56 22.77 1.06
C ARG A 59 -17.89 24.08 0.37
N ARG A 60 -18.98 24.14 -0.41
CA ARG A 60 -19.49 25.38 -1.02
C ARG A 60 -19.81 26.46 0.01
N ARG A 61 -20.20 26.06 1.22
CA ARG A 61 -20.47 26.95 2.36
C ARG A 61 -19.22 27.29 3.18
N GLY A 62 -18.03 26.89 2.73
CA GLY A 62 -16.76 27.22 3.35
C GLY A 62 -16.23 26.18 4.34
N LEU A 63 -16.91 25.04 4.54
CA LEU A 63 -16.39 23.98 5.39
C LEU A 63 -15.18 23.33 4.72
N ARG A 64 -14.19 22.98 5.55
CA ARG A 64 -12.94 22.34 5.11
C ARG A 64 -12.73 21.02 5.86
N LYS A 65 -11.97 20.12 5.24
CA LYS A 65 -11.51 18.90 5.92
C LYS A 65 -10.56 19.25 7.07
N LEU A 66 -10.55 18.40 8.10
CA LEU A 66 -9.66 18.47 9.27
C LEU A 66 -9.82 19.72 10.18
N GLN A 67 -10.98 20.39 10.13
CA GLN A 67 -11.33 21.49 11.02
C GLN A 67 -12.04 21.00 12.29
N LEU A 68 -12.05 21.83 13.34
CA LEU A 68 -12.78 21.51 14.58
C LEU A 68 -14.29 21.67 14.37
N ILE A 69 -15.07 20.84 15.06
CA ILE A 69 -16.55 20.90 15.01
C ILE A 69 -17.07 22.28 15.42
N LYS A 70 -16.44 22.91 16.42
CA LYS A 70 -16.83 24.23 16.91
C LYS A 70 -16.78 25.27 15.78
N ASP A 71 -15.71 25.23 14.99
CA ASP A 71 -15.50 26.17 13.89
C ASP A 71 -16.45 25.84 12.73
N ALA A 72 -16.64 24.55 12.43
CA ALA A 72 -17.58 24.10 11.40
C ALA A 72 -19.02 24.56 11.67
N ARG A 73 -19.50 24.47 12.92
CA ARG A 73 -20.84 24.95 13.33
C ARG A 73 -20.97 26.47 13.30
N HIS A 74 -19.86 27.19 13.46
CA HIS A 74 -19.88 28.64 13.29
C HIS A 74 -20.01 29.02 11.81
N ILE A 75 -19.34 28.30 10.91
CA ILE A 75 -19.37 28.53 9.46
C ILE A 75 -20.71 28.11 8.84
N CYS A 76 -21.21 26.92 9.19
CA CYS A 76 -22.49 26.39 8.69
C CYS A 76 -23.32 25.88 9.88
N PRO A 77 -24.18 26.73 10.47
CA PRO A 77 -24.98 26.38 11.65
C PRO A 77 -25.96 25.21 11.42
N ASP A 78 -26.41 25.00 10.19
CA ASP A 78 -27.34 23.96 9.77
C ASP A 78 -26.65 22.68 9.25
N VAL A 79 -25.32 22.56 9.44
CA VAL A 79 -24.57 21.36 9.03
C VAL A 79 -25.08 20.10 9.73
N VAL A 80 -25.38 19.08 8.93
CA VAL A 80 -25.68 17.74 9.42
C VAL A 80 -24.36 17.04 9.73
N ILE A 81 -24.19 16.61 10.98
CA ILE A 81 -22.97 15.94 11.42
C ILE A 81 -23.28 14.48 11.74
N VAL A 82 -22.56 13.57 11.08
CA VAL A 82 -22.64 12.12 11.30
C VAL A 82 -21.34 11.59 11.90
N LEU A 83 -21.46 10.57 12.75
CA LEU A 83 -20.31 9.94 13.40
C LEU A 83 -19.64 8.93 12.47
N GLY A 84 -18.32 9.02 12.34
CA GLY A 84 -17.51 8.18 11.44
C GLY A 84 -16.35 7.49 12.14
N GLU A 85 -16.42 7.27 13.46
CA GLU A 85 -15.40 6.52 14.20
C GLU A 85 -15.33 5.06 13.78
N ASP A 86 -16.48 4.42 13.51
CA ASP A 86 -16.51 3.09 12.91
C ASP A 86 -16.20 3.19 11.42
N ILE A 87 -14.99 2.75 11.07
CA ILE A 87 -14.47 2.81 9.71
C ILE A 87 -14.85 1.59 8.86
N SER A 88 -15.63 0.64 9.38
CA SER A 88 -15.95 -0.62 8.70
C SER A 88 -16.70 -0.39 7.40
N ARG A 89 -17.77 0.41 7.43
CA ARG A 89 -18.54 0.79 6.23
C ARG A 89 -17.69 1.43 5.14
N PHE A 90 -16.77 2.33 5.50
CA PHE A 90 -15.91 3.02 4.52
C PHE A 90 -14.93 2.04 3.91
N ARG A 91 -14.45 1.08 4.70
CA ARG A 91 -13.52 0.07 4.25
C ARG A 91 -14.19 -0.93 3.31
N ASP A 92 -15.43 -1.33 3.60
CA ASP A 92 -16.19 -2.26 2.77
C ASP A 92 -16.56 -1.61 1.43
N ALA A 93 -17.05 -0.36 1.45
CA ALA A 93 -17.24 0.44 0.23
C ALA A 93 -15.93 0.56 -0.57
N SER A 94 -14.81 0.86 0.10
CA SER A 94 -13.48 0.95 -0.54
C SER A 94 -13.05 -0.35 -1.20
N LYS A 95 -13.31 -1.51 -0.57
CA LYS A 95 -13.01 -2.84 -1.14
C LYS A 95 -13.85 -3.08 -2.40
N THR A 96 -15.14 -2.77 -2.37
CA THR A 96 -16.04 -2.90 -3.53
C THR A 96 -15.57 -2.04 -4.69
N LEU A 97 -15.30 -0.75 -4.45
CA LEU A 97 -14.86 0.18 -5.51
C LEU A 97 -13.48 -0.19 -6.06
N TYR A 98 -12.56 -0.61 -5.20
CA TYR A 98 -11.25 -1.09 -5.63
C TYR A 98 -11.36 -2.35 -6.49
N ASN A 99 -12.17 -3.34 -6.09
CA ASN A 99 -12.35 -4.58 -6.86
C ASN A 99 -12.97 -4.28 -8.23
N PHE A 100 -13.90 -3.33 -8.29
CA PHE A 100 -14.45 -2.84 -9.55
C PHE A 100 -13.38 -2.24 -10.45
N LEU A 101 -12.53 -1.33 -9.96
CA LEU A 101 -11.46 -0.75 -10.79
C LEU A 101 -10.40 -1.79 -11.17
N ARG A 102 -10.07 -2.70 -10.24
CA ARG A 102 -9.11 -3.79 -10.46
C ARG A 102 -9.54 -4.70 -11.59
N SER A 103 -10.84 -4.97 -11.78
CA SER A 103 -11.31 -5.89 -12.82
C SER A 103 -10.98 -5.44 -14.24
N PHE A 104 -10.67 -4.15 -14.45
CA PHE A 104 -10.23 -3.62 -15.74
C PHE A 104 -8.71 -3.69 -15.95
N SER A 105 -7.92 -4.10 -14.96
CA SER A 105 -6.46 -4.16 -15.09
C SER A 105 -6.02 -5.42 -15.83
N TRP A 106 -5.46 -5.25 -17.04
CA TRP A 106 -4.93 -6.37 -17.84
C TRP A 106 -3.62 -6.96 -17.32
N ASN A 107 -2.87 -6.19 -16.55
CA ASN A 107 -1.56 -6.55 -16.01
C ASN A 107 -1.57 -6.80 -14.49
N ASP A 108 -2.76 -6.77 -13.87
CA ASP A 108 -3.01 -6.88 -12.41
C ASP A 108 -2.23 -5.84 -11.58
N ARG A 109 -1.86 -4.68 -12.17
CA ARG A 109 -1.27 -3.54 -11.47
C ARG A 109 -2.34 -2.52 -11.11
N ALA A 110 -2.92 -2.75 -9.93
CA ALA A 110 -3.82 -1.83 -9.25
C ALA A 110 -3.31 -1.59 -7.83
N GLU A 111 -3.10 -0.32 -7.47
CA GLU A 111 -2.55 0.04 -6.16
C GLU A 111 -3.46 0.99 -5.40
N ARG A 112 -3.80 0.64 -4.16
CA ARG A 112 -4.56 1.51 -3.25
C ARG A 112 -3.65 2.40 -2.43
N LEU A 113 -4.10 3.63 -2.18
CA LEU A 113 -3.58 4.47 -1.10
C LEU A 113 -4.73 4.97 -0.23
N GLY A 114 -4.79 4.49 1.01
CA GLY A 114 -5.93 4.75 1.87
C GLY A 114 -7.17 4.02 1.40
N PHE A 115 -8.34 4.61 1.62
CA PHE A 115 -9.63 4.02 1.25
C PHE A 115 -10.23 4.62 -0.02
N ASP A 116 -9.76 5.78 -0.45
CA ASP A 116 -10.37 6.60 -1.47
C ASP A 116 -9.50 6.78 -2.72
N GLU A 117 -8.28 6.27 -2.74
CA GLU A 117 -7.39 6.42 -3.89
C GLU A 117 -6.94 5.09 -4.50
N VAL A 118 -6.94 5.04 -5.83
CA VAL A 118 -6.49 3.88 -6.61
C VAL A 118 -5.65 4.33 -7.81
N TRP A 119 -4.47 3.78 -7.99
CA TRP A 119 -3.73 3.84 -9.26
C TRP A 119 -3.99 2.60 -10.09
N LEU A 120 -4.16 2.79 -11.40
CA LEU A 120 -4.14 1.74 -12.40
C LEU A 120 -3.02 2.04 -13.40
N ASP A 121 -2.17 1.04 -13.65
CA ASP A 121 -1.28 1.06 -14.81
C ASP A 121 -2.02 0.41 -15.98
N VAL A 122 -2.35 1.22 -16.98
CA VAL A 122 -3.13 0.81 -18.16
C VAL A 122 -2.27 0.74 -19.42
N THR A 123 -0.94 0.81 -19.27
CA THR A 123 -0.01 0.96 -20.40
C THR A 123 -0.20 -0.12 -21.46
N ASP A 124 -0.33 -1.37 -21.07
CA ASP A 124 -0.52 -2.50 -21.99
C ASP A 124 -1.88 -2.49 -22.69
N MET A 125 -2.92 -2.01 -22.01
CA MET A 125 -4.25 -1.81 -22.62
C MET A 125 -4.23 -0.69 -23.65
N ILE A 126 -3.55 0.42 -23.35
CA ILE A 126 -3.41 1.53 -24.28
C ILE A 126 -2.60 1.12 -25.49
N ASP A 127 -1.44 0.47 -25.30
CA ASP A 127 -0.58 0.07 -26.41
C ASP A 127 -1.27 -0.94 -27.35
N TYR A 128 -2.05 -1.87 -26.80
CA TYR A 128 -2.87 -2.76 -27.62
C TYR A 128 -3.91 -1.99 -28.43
N ASN A 129 -4.65 -1.08 -27.81
CA ASN A 129 -5.68 -0.31 -28.50
C ASN A 129 -5.09 0.62 -29.57
N ILE A 130 -3.91 1.21 -29.35
CA ILE A 130 -3.18 1.95 -30.38
C ILE A 130 -2.91 1.09 -31.60
N SER A 131 -2.52 -0.18 -31.40
CA SER A 131 -2.23 -1.10 -32.50
C SER A 131 -3.44 -1.44 -33.38
N LEU A 132 -4.67 -1.21 -32.87
CA LEU A 132 -5.92 -1.44 -33.59
C LEU A 132 -6.43 -0.19 -34.35
N LEU A 133 -5.85 0.99 -34.11
CA LEU A 133 -6.33 2.23 -34.70
C LEU A 133 -6.14 2.27 -36.21
N ASN A 134 -7.18 2.73 -36.91
CA ASN A 134 -7.06 3.12 -38.30
C ASN A 134 -6.47 4.53 -38.39
N SER A 135 -5.23 4.66 -38.84
CA SER A 135 -4.54 5.95 -39.01
C SER A 135 -5.27 6.91 -39.96
N HIS A 136 -6.17 6.43 -40.82
CA HIS A 136 -6.97 7.24 -41.74
C HIS A 136 -8.33 7.67 -41.17
N ASP A 137 -8.76 7.11 -40.03
CA ASP A 137 -10.04 7.43 -39.39
C ASP A 137 -9.95 7.30 -37.87
N LEU A 138 -9.25 8.23 -37.24
CA LEU A 138 -9.10 8.28 -35.79
C LEU A 138 -10.38 8.74 -35.08
N ALA A 139 -11.27 9.45 -35.76
CA ALA A 139 -12.48 10.02 -35.15
C ALA A 139 -13.55 8.96 -34.84
N HIS A 140 -13.57 7.86 -35.59
CA HIS A 140 -14.49 6.75 -35.39
C HIS A 140 -13.74 5.50 -34.88
N SER A 141 -12.95 5.68 -33.81
CA SER A 141 -12.19 4.60 -33.20
C SER A 141 -13.07 3.77 -32.25
N PHE A 142 -12.64 2.53 -32.00
CA PHE A 142 -13.28 1.65 -31.01
C PHE A 142 -12.23 1.17 -30.01
N PHE A 143 -12.52 1.31 -28.73
CA PHE A 143 -11.65 0.93 -27.62
C PHE A 143 -12.09 -0.44 -27.09
N VAL A 144 -11.21 -1.43 -27.18
CA VAL A 144 -11.41 -2.79 -26.68
C VAL A 144 -11.04 -2.87 -25.20
N LEU A 145 -11.97 -3.39 -24.38
CA LEU A 145 -11.82 -3.56 -22.93
C LEU A 145 -11.39 -4.97 -22.53
N GLU A 146 -11.71 -5.99 -23.32
CA GLU A 146 -11.40 -7.39 -23.04
C GLU A 146 -10.62 -8.01 -24.21
N LYS A 147 -9.47 -8.64 -23.93
CA LYS A 147 -8.64 -9.26 -24.98
C LYS A 147 -9.32 -10.44 -25.65
N ASP A 148 -10.12 -11.18 -24.87
CA ASP A 148 -10.76 -12.42 -25.32
C ASP A 148 -12.11 -12.18 -25.99
N ASP A 149 -12.72 -11.01 -25.79
CA ASP A 149 -13.93 -10.57 -26.48
C ASP A 149 -13.76 -9.13 -27.03
N PRO A 150 -13.30 -8.98 -28.29
CA PRO A 150 -13.08 -7.67 -28.89
C PRO A 150 -14.37 -6.88 -29.16
N THR A 151 -15.55 -7.46 -28.89
CA THR A 151 -16.83 -6.75 -28.97
C THR A 151 -17.12 -5.97 -27.68
N GLN A 152 -16.46 -6.31 -26.57
CA GLN A 152 -16.55 -5.55 -25.33
C GLN A 152 -15.67 -4.31 -25.42
N GLY A 153 -16.31 -3.14 -25.47
CA GLY A 153 -15.62 -1.89 -25.69
C GLY A 153 -16.54 -0.69 -25.83
N PHE A 154 -15.99 0.42 -26.30
CA PHE A 154 -16.75 1.64 -26.55
C PHE A 154 -16.18 2.44 -27.73
N ALA A 155 -17.05 3.12 -28.47
CA ALA A 155 -16.62 4.04 -29.52
C ALA A 155 -16.05 5.33 -28.92
N PHE A 156 -15.00 5.87 -29.54
CA PHE A 156 -14.35 7.10 -29.09
C PHE A 156 -13.64 7.85 -30.22
N ASP A 157 -13.36 9.13 -29.98
CA ASP A 157 -12.62 10.00 -30.91
C ASP A 157 -11.14 10.12 -30.48
N ALA A 158 -10.25 9.40 -31.17
CA ALA A 158 -8.82 9.42 -30.88
C ALA A 158 -8.12 10.70 -31.36
N THR A 159 -8.83 11.64 -32.00
CA THR A 159 -8.27 12.93 -32.43
C THR A 159 -8.19 13.94 -31.29
N CYS A 160 -9.00 13.80 -30.24
CA CYS A 160 -9.08 14.73 -29.12
C CYS A 160 -8.87 14.04 -27.76
N TYR A 161 -8.63 14.85 -26.73
CA TYR A 161 -8.65 14.40 -25.34
C TYR A 161 -10.08 14.43 -24.81
N GLU A 162 -10.38 13.52 -23.89
CA GLU A 162 -11.62 13.54 -23.13
C GLU A 162 -11.42 14.26 -21.79
N GLY A 163 -12.23 15.29 -21.55
CA GLY A 163 -12.15 16.15 -20.37
C GLY A 163 -11.00 17.19 -20.41
N PRO A 164 -10.84 17.97 -19.33
CA PRO A 164 -9.82 19.02 -19.23
C PRO A 164 -8.38 18.52 -19.40
N THR A 165 -7.53 19.36 -20.01
CA THR A 165 -6.08 19.14 -20.14
C THR A 165 -5.30 20.14 -19.30
N THR A 166 -4.03 19.86 -19.02
CA THR A 166 -3.11 20.82 -18.41
C THR A 166 -1.76 20.75 -19.11
N PRO A 167 -1.30 21.84 -19.74
CA PRO A 167 -2.05 23.07 -20.08
C PRO A 167 -3.23 22.80 -21.03
N ASN A 168 -4.18 23.75 -21.13
CA ASN A 168 -5.37 23.62 -22.00
C ASN A 168 -5.00 23.50 -23.49
N ASP A 169 -3.98 24.25 -23.91
CA ASP A 169 -3.44 24.20 -25.26
C ASP A 169 -1.98 23.74 -25.20
N SER A 170 -1.65 22.70 -25.96
CA SER A 170 -0.27 22.26 -26.12
C SER A 170 -0.04 21.75 -27.54
N THR A 171 0.96 22.32 -28.20
CA THR A 171 1.49 21.81 -29.46
C THR A 171 2.75 21.02 -29.17
N THR A 172 2.80 19.77 -29.60
CA THR A 172 3.99 18.93 -29.44
C THR A 172 4.24 18.09 -30.68
N ASN A 173 5.50 17.75 -30.90
CA ASN A 173 5.93 16.80 -31.93
C ASN A 173 5.95 15.34 -31.41
N ASP A 174 5.65 15.10 -30.13
CA ASP A 174 5.57 13.74 -29.57
C ASP A 174 4.19 13.13 -29.84
N GLU A 175 4.00 12.67 -31.08
CA GLU A 175 2.74 12.09 -31.55
C GLU A 175 2.37 10.81 -30.79
N VAL A 176 3.37 9.99 -30.42
CA VAL A 176 3.16 8.71 -29.74
C VAL A 176 2.64 8.90 -28.32
N LEU A 177 3.32 9.74 -27.52
CA LEU A 177 2.86 10.02 -26.16
C LEU A 177 1.53 10.76 -26.15
N THR A 178 1.33 11.69 -27.10
CA THR A 178 0.07 12.40 -27.27
C THR A 178 -1.09 11.43 -27.51
N LEU A 179 -0.92 10.48 -28.43
CA LEU A 179 -1.93 9.47 -28.74
C LEU A 179 -2.21 8.55 -27.54
N ARG A 180 -1.16 8.09 -26.84
CA ARG A 180 -1.30 7.31 -25.59
C ARG A 180 -2.14 8.01 -24.54
N LEU A 181 -1.88 9.30 -24.29
CA LEU A 181 -2.61 10.06 -23.29
C LEU A 181 -4.05 10.39 -23.71
N LYS A 182 -4.32 10.56 -25.03
CA LYS A 182 -5.69 10.69 -25.53
C LYS A 182 -6.51 9.43 -25.23
N LEU A 183 -6.01 8.25 -25.59
CA LEU A 183 -6.66 6.98 -25.27
C LEU A 183 -6.80 6.79 -23.75
N GLY A 184 -5.76 7.14 -22.98
CA GLY A 184 -5.82 7.13 -21.52
C GLY A 184 -6.93 8.01 -20.95
N SER A 185 -7.16 9.19 -21.53
CA SER A 185 -8.25 10.10 -21.12
C SER A 185 -9.64 9.54 -21.43
N HIS A 186 -9.81 8.90 -22.59
CA HIS A 186 -11.06 8.23 -22.97
C HIS A 186 -11.38 7.04 -22.06
N LEU A 187 -10.37 6.20 -21.78
CA LEU A 187 -10.49 5.10 -20.82
C LEU A 187 -10.84 5.62 -19.41
N ALA A 188 -10.17 6.67 -18.94
CA ALA A 188 -10.46 7.28 -17.65
C ALA A 188 -11.93 7.74 -17.54
N SER A 189 -12.46 8.37 -18.60
CA SER A 189 -13.85 8.84 -18.64
C SER A 189 -14.82 7.67 -18.64
N HIS A 190 -14.56 6.65 -19.46
CA HIS A 190 -15.35 5.42 -19.50
C HIS A 190 -15.42 4.75 -18.12
N LEU A 191 -14.27 4.51 -17.48
CA LEU A 191 -14.20 3.85 -16.17
C LEU A 191 -14.87 4.67 -15.06
N ARG A 192 -14.71 6.00 -15.08
CA ARG A 192 -15.36 6.90 -14.11
C ARG A 192 -16.88 6.88 -14.27
N ASN A 193 -17.38 6.90 -15.50
CA ASN A 193 -18.81 6.84 -15.78
C ASN A 193 -19.39 5.47 -15.39
N GLU A 194 -18.68 4.37 -15.69
CA GLU A 194 -19.10 3.03 -15.29
C GLU A 194 -19.06 2.83 -13.76
N LEU A 195 -18.07 3.39 -13.07
CA LEU A 195 -17.99 3.41 -11.61
C LEU A 195 -19.23 4.08 -11.03
N GLU A 196 -19.57 5.29 -11.49
CA GLU A 196 -20.74 6.02 -11.02
C GLU A 196 -22.04 5.27 -11.33
N ARG A 197 -22.17 4.76 -12.55
CA ARG A 197 -23.38 4.05 -12.98
C ARG A 197 -23.62 2.76 -12.17
N LYS A 198 -22.57 1.99 -11.90
CA LYS A 198 -22.69 0.68 -11.22
C LYS A 198 -22.70 0.79 -9.70
N THR A 199 -22.02 1.79 -9.13
CA THR A 199 -21.80 1.86 -7.68
C THR A 199 -22.43 3.09 -7.03
N GLY A 200 -22.80 4.10 -7.81
CA GLY A 200 -23.32 5.38 -7.31
C GLY A 200 -22.26 6.33 -6.75
N TYR A 201 -20.98 5.95 -6.75
CA TYR A 201 -19.86 6.78 -6.27
C TYR A 201 -19.22 7.55 -7.42
N THR A 202 -18.86 8.80 -7.18
CA THR A 202 -18.10 9.62 -8.14
C THR A 202 -16.63 9.64 -7.76
N SER A 203 -15.78 9.78 -8.77
CA SER A 203 -14.34 9.94 -8.60
C SER A 203 -13.84 11.10 -9.45
N THR A 204 -12.75 11.70 -9.00
CA THR A 204 -11.90 12.52 -9.86
C THR A 204 -10.73 11.68 -10.37
N VAL A 205 -10.35 11.84 -11.64
CA VAL A 205 -9.28 11.05 -12.26
C VAL A 205 -8.15 11.91 -12.81
N GLY A 206 -6.91 11.58 -12.50
CA GLY A 206 -5.74 12.17 -13.14
C GLY A 206 -5.06 11.20 -14.11
N VAL A 207 -4.70 11.69 -15.30
CA VAL A 207 -4.06 10.90 -16.36
C VAL A 207 -2.66 11.45 -16.64
N SER A 208 -1.63 10.63 -16.47
CA SER A 208 -0.24 11.01 -16.74
C SER A 208 0.69 9.79 -16.89
N THR A 209 2.02 9.99 -16.91
CA THR A 209 3.04 8.94 -17.11
C THR A 209 3.66 8.41 -15.81
N SER A 210 3.26 8.95 -14.65
CA SER A 210 3.74 8.51 -13.34
C SER A 210 2.67 8.63 -12.27
N LYS A 211 2.87 7.97 -11.13
CA LYS A 211 1.94 8.00 -9.99
C LYS A 211 1.85 9.39 -9.38
N VAL A 212 2.99 10.06 -9.20
CA VAL A 212 3.04 11.43 -8.68
C VAL A 212 2.31 12.39 -9.60
N LEU A 213 2.59 12.38 -10.91
CA LEU A 213 1.98 13.33 -11.84
C LEU A 213 0.48 13.08 -12.03
N SER A 214 0.05 11.82 -12.17
CA SER A 214 -1.38 11.46 -12.23
C SER A 214 -2.11 11.93 -10.98
N LYS A 215 -1.54 11.73 -9.79
CA LYS A 215 -2.13 12.22 -8.53
C LYS A 215 -2.22 13.74 -8.46
N LEU A 216 -1.19 14.46 -8.90
CA LEU A 216 -1.20 15.92 -8.85
C LEU A 216 -2.23 16.50 -9.85
N VAL A 217 -2.22 16.03 -11.11
CA VAL A 217 -3.12 16.55 -12.14
C VAL A 217 -4.59 16.22 -11.86
N GLY A 218 -4.87 15.06 -11.25
CA GLY A 218 -6.22 14.70 -10.79
C GLY A 218 -6.78 15.58 -9.67
N ASN A 219 -6.02 16.51 -9.10
CA ASN A 219 -6.55 17.49 -8.13
C ASN A 219 -7.03 18.80 -8.76
N MET A 220 -6.83 19.01 -10.06
CA MET A 220 -7.11 20.28 -10.74
C MET A 220 -8.61 20.55 -10.87
N HIS A 221 -9.40 19.54 -11.24
CA HIS A 221 -10.84 19.67 -11.48
C HIS A 221 -11.59 18.69 -10.58
N LYS A 222 -12.20 19.20 -9.50
CA LYS A 222 -13.00 18.44 -8.53
C LYS A 222 -14.34 19.14 -8.28
N PRO A 223 -15.45 18.42 -8.06
CA PRO A 223 -15.65 16.96 -8.09
C PRO A 223 -15.95 16.37 -9.48
N LYS A 224 -16.01 15.03 -9.57
CA LYS A 224 -16.61 14.28 -10.68
C LYS A 224 -16.09 14.72 -12.06
N ASP A 225 -14.77 14.84 -12.16
CA ASP A 225 -14.12 15.25 -13.40
C ASP A 225 -12.82 14.47 -13.59
N GLN A 226 -12.07 14.80 -14.64
CA GLN A 226 -10.75 14.27 -14.87
C GLN A 226 -9.81 15.34 -15.40
N THR A 227 -8.51 15.08 -15.38
CA THR A 227 -7.55 15.98 -16.01
C THR A 227 -6.36 15.21 -16.55
N THR A 228 -5.96 15.53 -17.78
CA THR A 228 -4.79 14.94 -18.42
C THR A 228 -3.63 15.93 -18.44
N LEU A 229 -2.46 15.54 -17.90
CA LEU A 229 -1.23 16.32 -18.09
C LEU A 229 -0.72 16.03 -19.50
N VAL A 230 -0.49 17.07 -20.31
CA VAL A 230 -0.15 16.88 -21.75
C VAL A 230 1.32 17.21 -22.05
N PRO A 231 1.98 16.50 -22.98
CA PRO A 231 3.33 16.81 -23.46
C PRO A 231 3.42 18.22 -24.09
N PRO A 232 4.61 18.82 -24.26
CA PRO A 232 5.94 18.19 -24.15
C PRO A 232 6.43 18.02 -22.70
N TYR A 233 6.97 16.84 -22.39
CA TYR A 233 7.54 16.53 -21.07
C TYR A 233 9.05 16.77 -20.98
N THR A 234 9.70 16.88 -22.13
CA THR A 234 11.09 17.28 -22.27
C THR A 234 11.16 18.72 -22.75
N HIS A 235 12.29 19.38 -22.47
CA HIS A 235 12.54 20.70 -23.00
C HIS A 235 12.73 20.63 -24.51
N GLN A 236 12.02 21.49 -25.24
CA GLN A 236 12.20 21.69 -26.69
C GLN A 236 12.51 23.17 -26.92
N ASP A 237 13.52 23.48 -27.74
CA ASP A 237 13.81 24.84 -28.22
C ASP A 237 13.90 25.94 -27.15
N GLY A 238 14.39 25.61 -25.95
CA GLY A 238 14.51 26.56 -24.83
C GLY A 238 13.21 26.81 -24.04
N GLN A 239 12.11 26.17 -24.41
CA GLN A 239 10.84 26.18 -23.66
C GLN A 239 10.94 25.27 -22.42
N VAL A 240 10.26 25.67 -21.35
CA VAL A 240 10.09 24.84 -20.14
C VAL A 240 9.14 23.69 -20.49
N SER A 241 9.41 22.47 -20.02
CA SER A 241 8.49 21.36 -20.27
C SER A 241 7.19 21.55 -19.48
N ASN A 242 6.08 21.00 -19.98
CA ASN A 242 4.79 21.11 -19.31
C ASN A 242 4.81 20.47 -17.91
N VAL A 243 5.63 19.43 -17.69
CA VAL A 243 5.81 18.84 -16.35
C VAL A 243 6.47 19.82 -15.39
N GLU A 244 7.54 20.48 -15.83
CA GLU A 244 8.27 21.45 -15.00
C GLU A 244 7.39 22.67 -14.71
N ALA A 245 6.74 23.22 -15.72
CA ALA A 245 5.80 24.32 -15.55
C ALA A 245 4.63 23.96 -14.61
N PHE A 246 4.12 22.73 -14.72
CA PHE A 246 3.04 22.25 -13.87
C PHE A 246 3.46 22.10 -12.40
N ILE A 247 4.63 21.52 -12.13
CA ILE A 247 5.07 21.24 -10.76
C ILE A 247 5.62 22.49 -10.05
N ASP A 248 6.15 23.45 -10.80
CA ASP A 248 6.85 24.64 -10.27
C ASP A 248 6.00 25.44 -9.26
N ASP A 249 4.69 25.56 -9.48
CA ASP A 249 3.78 26.37 -8.64
C ASP A 249 3.27 25.65 -7.38
N TYR A 250 3.56 24.35 -7.25
CA TYR A 250 3.16 23.57 -6.09
C TYR A 250 3.98 23.99 -4.87
N GLU A 251 3.29 24.09 -3.73
CA GLU A 251 3.96 24.20 -2.43
C GLU A 251 4.70 22.88 -2.15
N ILE A 252 5.95 22.96 -1.70
CA ILE A 252 6.84 21.79 -1.60
C ILE A 252 6.27 20.65 -0.75
N GLY A 253 5.51 20.94 0.30
CA GLY A 253 4.87 19.94 1.16
C GLY A 253 3.60 19.32 0.58
N LYS A 254 3.13 19.79 -0.58
CA LYS A 254 2.00 19.21 -1.31
C LYS A 254 2.46 18.17 -2.35
N ILE A 255 3.76 18.07 -2.64
CA ILE A 255 4.31 17.03 -3.52
C ILE A 255 4.26 15.66 -2.80
N PRO A 256 3.58 14.66 -3.37
CA PRO A 256 3.55 13.31 -2.81
C PRO A 256 4.98 12.77 -2.62
N GLY A 257 5.27 12.29 -1.41
CA GLY A 257 6.61 11.86 -1.01
C GLY A 257 7.40 12.89 -0.19
N ILE A 258 7.00 14.17 -0.19
CA ILE A 258 7.60 15.22 0.65
C ILE A 258 6.70 15.51 1.87
N GLY A 259 6.86 14.71 2.93
CA GLY A 259 6.09 14.87 4.16
C GLY A 259 6.46 16.14 4.96
N SER A 260 5.64 16.50 5.94
CA SER A 260 5.78 17.75 6.73
C SER A 260 7.16 17.98 7.35
N LYS A 261 7.83 16.91 7.82
CA LYS A 261 9.20 17.00 8.37
C LYS A 261 10.24 17.37 7.30
N LEU A 262 10.15 16.76 6.12
CA LEU A 262 11.05 17.07 5.00
C LEU A 262 10.76 18.47 4.49
N ALA A 263 9.47 18.79 4.25
CA ALA A 263 9.04 20.11 3.84
C ALA A 263 9.54 21.20 4.81
N ARG A 264 9.45 21.00 6.12
CA ARG A 264 9.99 21.96 7.10
C ARG A 264 11.50 22.19 6.95
N LYS A 265 12.30 21.13 6.80
CA LYS A 265 13.74 21.26 6.56
C LYS A 265 14.04 22.04 5.28
N LEU A 266 13.30 21.76 4.22
CA LEU A 266 13.45 22.42 2.92
C LEU A 266 13.03 23.90 2.99
N ARG A 267 11.91 24.22 3.65
CA ARG A 267 11.48 25.61 3.88
C ARG A 267 12.51 26.38 4.69
N HIS A 268 13.02 25.79 5.78
CA HIS A 268 14.07 26.40 6.57
C HIS A 268 15.30 26.74 5.73
N HIS A 269 15.71 25.82 4.84
CA HIS A 269 16.83 26.06 3.93
C HIS A 269 16.56 27.21 2.94
N VAL A 270 15.35 27.35 2.40
CA VAL A 270 15.03 28.44 1.47
C VAL A 270 14.86 29.77 2.19
N LEU A 271 14.16 29.77 3.33
CA LEU A 271 13.81 30.97 4.10
C LEU A 271 14.92 31.46 5.02
N GLN A 272 15.91 30.62 5.36
CA GLN A 272 16.98 30.91 6.33
C GLN A 272 16.48 31.16 7.77
N HIS A 273 15.24 30.78 8.09
CA HIS A 273 14.66 30.80 9.44
C HIS A 273 13.63 29.68 9.61
N GLU A 274 13.18 29.41 10.85
CA GLU A 274 12.10 28.44 11.07
C GLU A 274 10.78 28.95 10.48
N PRO A 275 10.04 28.13 9.71
CA PRO A 275 8.79 28.54 9.08
C PRO A 275 7.67 28.66 10.12
N ASP A 276 6.81 29.66 9.91
CA ASP A 276 5.65 29.92 10.75
C ASP A 276 4.46 29.07 10.30
N PHE A 277 3.59 28.68 11.25
CA PHE A 277 2.38 27.88 10.97
C PHE A 277 1.12 28.59 11.44
N GLU A 278 0.02 28.40 10.71
CA GLU A 278 -1.29 28.89 11.12
C GLU A 278 -1.81 28.22 12.39
N LYS A 279 -2.36 29.04 13.30
CA LYS A 279 -3.03 28.58 14.52
C LYS A 279 -4.50 28.34 14.19
N GLY A 280 -4.96 27.09 14.22
CA GLY A 280 -6.39 26.77 14.06
C GLY A 280 -6.66 25.38 13.47
N LEU A 281 -5.80 24.93 12.56
CA LEU A 281 -5.87 23.57 12.02
C LEU A 281 -4.97 22.63 12.83
N ILE A 282 -5.38 21.37 12.98
CA ILE A 282 -4.61 20.36 13.74
C ILE A 282 -3.26 20.08 13.05
N TYR A 283 -3.22 20.29 11.73
CA TYR A 283 -2.03 20.28 10.88
C TYR A 283 -1.95 21.62 10.12
N GLY A 284 -1.74 22.72 10.86
CA GLY A 284 -1.64 24.09 10.33
C GLY A 284 -0.90 24.19 8.99
N GLU A 285 -1.47 24.92 8.04
CA GLU A 285 -0.75 25.29 6.83
C GLU A 285 0.41 26.24 7.20
N THR A 286 1.51 26.18 6.44
CA THR A 286 2.61 27.14 6.63
C THR A 286 2.14 28.52 6.21
N LYS A 287 2.48 29.55 6.98
CA LYS A 287 2.17 30.93 6.61
C LYS A 287 2.95 31.34 5.37
N GLU A 288 4.21 30.95 5.28
CA GLU A 288 5.03 31.16 4.09
C GLU A 288 4.87 29.99 3.10
N LYS A 289 4.49 30.31 1.87
CA LYS A 289 4.46 29.35 0.76
C LYS A 289 5.84 29.33 0.10
N VAL A 290 6.53 28.19 0.17
CA VAL A 290 7.75 27.92 -0.61
C VAL A 290 7.36 26.96 -1.73
N THR A 291 7.59 27.37 -2.97
CA THR A 291 7.23 26.57 -4.13
C THR A 291 8.36 25.63 -4.55
N VAL A 292 8.04 24.64 -5.39
CA VAL A 292 9.03 23.76 -6.00
C VAL A 292 10.05 24.56 -6.82
N LYS A 293 9.58 25.58 -7.54
CA LYS A 293 10.45 26.49 -8.28
C LYS A 293 11.43 27.23 -7.39
N ASP A 294 10.96 27.81 -6.28
CA ASP A 294 11.82 28.51 -5.31
C ASP A 294 12.93 27.60 -4.80
N LEU A 295 12.58 26.36 -4.45
CA LEU A 295 13.54 25.38 -3.95
C LEU A 295 14.54 24.96 -5.03
N ARG A 296 14.08 24.67 -6.26
CA ARG A 296 14.95 24.28 -7.38
C ARG A 296 15.93 25.38 -7.77
N LEU A 297 15.50 26.63 -7.73
CA LEU A 297 16.32 27.81 -8.07
C LEU A 297 17.16 28.30 -6.89
N ALA A 298 17.01 27.73 -5.70
CA ALA A 298 17.81 28.07 -4.54
C ALA A 298 19.30 27.82 -4.79
N GLN A 299 20.14 28.64 -4.13
CA GLN A 299 21.58 28.64 -4.37
C GLN A 299 22.20 27.27 -4.09
N ASN A 300 22.92 26.72 -5.09
CA ASN A 300 23.60 25.42 -5.03
C ASN A 300 22.66 24.22 -4.79
N MET A 301 21.36 24.33 -5.07
CA MET A 301 20.46 23.20 -4.93
C MET A 301 20.85 22.04 -5.86
N SER A 302 21.01 20.86 -5.29
CA SER A 302 21.37 19.62 -6.00
C SER A 302 20.93 18.39 -5.21
N ALA A 303 20.95 17.21 -5.86
CA ALA A 303 20.70 15.94 -5.19
C ALA A 303 21.64 15.72 -3.99
N ASP A 304 22.92 16.07 -4.11
CA ASP A 304 23.92 15.92 -3.03
C ASP A 304 23.64 16.86 -1.85
N LEU A 305 23.23 18.10 -2.12
CA LEU A 305 22.86 19.02 -1.05
C LEU A 305 21.61 18.50 -0.32
N LEU A 306 20.61 18.02 -1.07
CA LEU A 306 19.41 17.42 -0.49
C LEU A 306 19.75 16.18 0.35
N GLU A 307 20.70 15.33 -0.07
CA GLU A 307 21.16 14.19 0.73
C GLU A 307 21.70 14.68 2.07
N LYS A 308 22.57 15.71 2.07
CA LYS A 308 23.13 16.28 3.30
C LYS A 308 22.07 16.90 4.22
N LEU A 309 21.09 17.61 3.66
CA LEU A 309 20.03 18.27 4.43
C LEU A 309 19.03 17.26 5.04
N LEU A 310 18.67 16.24 4.26
CA LEU A 310 17.56 15.36 4.59
C LEU A 310 17.99 14.11 5.35
N THR A 311 19.24 13.68 5.21
CA THR A 311 19.80 12.52 5.94
C THR A 311 19.63 12.69 7.45
N GLY A 312 19.26 11.59 8.12
CA GLY A 312 19.13 11.52 9.56
C GLY A 312 18.69 10.13 10.02
N PRO A 313 18.49 9.92 11.33
CA PRO A 313 18.03 8.65 11.85
C PRO A 313 16.72 8.21 11.18
N GLY A 314 16.76 7.07 10.48
CA GLY A 314 15.61 6.49 9.78
C GLY A 314 15.34 7.05 8.37
N SER A 315 16.16 7.93 7.82
CA SER A 315 16.04 8.31 6.40
C SER A 315 16.52 7.16 5.50
N PRO A 316 15.82 6.85 4.40
CA PRO A 316 16.33 5.88 3.42
C PRO A 316 17.60 6.43 2.76
N ARG A 317 18.49 5.53 2.32
CA ARG A 317 19.66 5.92 1.50
C ARG A 317 19.18 6.51 0.18
N GLY A 318 19.86 7.56 -0.31
CA GLY A 318 19.52 8.20 -1.58
C GLY A 318 18.25 9.07 -1.52
N ILE A 319 17.91 9.56 -0.33
CA ILE A 319 16.76 10.45 -0.14
C ILE A 319 16.92 11.75 -0.94
N GLY A 320 18.13 12.27 -1.06
CA GLY A 320 18.46 13.47 -1.82
C GLY A 320 18.16 13.31 -3.30
N ALA A 321 18.64 12.22 -3.91
CA ALA A 321 18.32 11.87 -5.30
C ALA A 321 16.82 11.68 -5.51
N LYS A 322 16.14 10.98 -4.59
CA LYS A 322 14.68 10.80 -4.65
C LYS A 322 13.93 12.13 -4.62
N ILE A 323 14.24 13.01 -3.68
CA ILE A 323 13.57 14.32 -3.59
C ILE A 323 13.91 15.17 -4.81
N TRP A 324 15.16 15.13 -5.30
CA TRP A 324 15.55 15.83 -6.51
C TRP A 324 14.73 15.39 -7.74
N SER A 325 14.53 14.08 -7.92
CA SER A 325 13.64 13.54 -8.97
C SER A 325 12.22 14.07 -8.84
N LEU A 326 11.64 14.03 -7.64
CA LEU A 326 10.28 14.51 -7.38
C LEU A 326 10.12 15.99 -7.71
N LEU A 327 11.11 16.83 -7.40
CA LEU A 327 11.10 18.27 -7.73
C LEU A 327 11.14 18.53 -9.25
N HIS A 328 11.58 17.55 -10.06
CA HIS A 328 11.55 17.61 -11.52
C HIS A 328 10.38 16.82 -12.11
N GLY A 329 9.41 16.43 -11.27
CA GLY A 329 8.25 15.62 -11.68
C GLY A 329 8.62 14.22 -12.18
N ILE A 330 9.78 13.69 -11.76
CA ILE A 330 10.28 12.37 -12.16
C ILE A 330 9.95 11.38 -11.04
N ASP A 331 9.21 10.34 -11.40
CA ASP A 331 8.80 9.28 -10.50
C ASP A 331 8.77 7.94 -11.24
N ASP A 332 9.84 7.17 -11.05
CA ASP A 332 10.00 5.83 -11.63
C ASP A 332 9.32 4.74 -10.80
N THR A 333 8.61 5.09 -9.72
CA THR A 333 7.89 4.07 -8.95
C THR A 333 6.78 3.46 -9.79
N GLU A 334 6.73 2.14 -9.82
CA GLU A 334 5.67 1.41 -10.52
C GLU A 334 4.41 1.34 -9.66
N VAL A 335 3.26 1.16 -10.34
CA VAL A 335 2.04 0.74 -9.67
C VAL A 335 2.23 -0.70 -9.22
N ASN A 336 2.06 -0.95 -7.93
CA ASN A 336 2.21 -2.29 -7.37
C ASN A 336 1.14 -3.24 -7.92
N PHE A 337 1.46 -4.53 -7.92
CA PHE A 337 0.48 -5.58 -8.16
C PHE A 337 -0.65 -5.52 -7.13
N ALA A 338 -1.84 -5.87 -7.59
CA ALA A 338 -3.01 -5.98 -6.73
C ALA A 338 -2.75 -7.03 -5.65
N LYS A 339 -2.97 -6.64 -4.39
CA LYS A 339 -2.80 -7.54 -3.26
C LYS A 339 -4.15 -8.15 -2.88
N ALA A 340 -4.18 -9.49 -2.77
CA ALA A 340 -5.34 -10.20 -2.24
C ALA A 340 -5.50 -9.95 -0.73
N VAL A 341 -4.39 -9.83 0.00
CA VAL A 341 -4.37 -9.64 1.46
C VAL A 341 -3.73 -8.30 1.85
N PRO A 342 -4.23 -7.65 2.92
CA PRO A 342 -3.62 -6.43 3.43
C PRO A 342 -2.24 -6.70 4.03
N SER A 343 -1.27 -5.80 3.85
CA SER A 343 0.07 -5.96 4.43
C SER A 343 0.10 -5.87 5.96
N GLN A 344 -0.89 -5.18 6.54
CA GLN A 344 -1.11 -5.08 7.98
C GLN A 344 -2.59 -4.84 8.27
N ILE A 345 -3.04 -5.26 9.45
CA ILE A 345 -4.34 -4.91 9.99
C ILE A 345 -4.10 -4.24 11.34
N SER A 346 -4.70 -3.09 11.59
CA SER A 346 -4.52 -2.35 12.83
C SER A 346 -5.82 -1.72 13.31
N ILE A 347 -6.04 -1.77 14.63
CA ILE A 347 -7.12 -1.08 15.32
C ILE A 347 -6.49 -0.10 16.31
N GLU A 348 -6.88 1.16 16.22
CA GLU A 348 -6.43 2.22 17.14
C GLU A 348 -7.62 2.95 17.75
N ASP A 349 -7.42 3.43 18.98
CA ASP A 349 -8.30 4.43 19.57
C ASP A 349 -7.48 5.50 20.32
N SER A 350 -8.08 6.67 20.45
CA SER A 350 -7.54 7.86 21.08
C SER A 350 -8.36 8.25 22.31
N TYR A 351 -7.66 8.54 23.39
CA TYR A 351 -8.24 8.74 24.72
C TYR A 351 -7.92 10.13 25.24
N ILE A 352 -8.85 10.79 25.94
CA ILE A 352 -8.57 12.05 26.65
C ILE A 352 -7.62 11.79 27.83
N ARG A 353 -7.89 10.72 28.58
CA ARG A 353 -7.10 10.27 29.71
C ARG A 353 -7.17 8.75 29.77
N LEU A 354 -6.01 8.11 29.90
CA LEU A 354 -5.89 6.66 30.10
C LEU A 354 -4.62 6.43 30.92
N ASP A 355 -4.77 6.43 32.25
CA ASP A 355 -3.65 6.46 33.21
C ASP A 355 -3.74 5.39 34.30
N THR A 356 -4.76 4.55 34.28
CA THR A 356 -4.87 3.41 35.21
C THR A 356 -4.70 2.08 34.48
N LEU A 357 -4.05 1.11 35.14
CA LEU A 357 -3.89 -0.22 34.55
C LEU A 357 -5.23 -0.91 34.26
N PRO A 358 -6.26 -0.88 35.14
CA PRO A 358 -7.55 -1.50 34.85
C PRO A 358 -8.22 -0.94 33.58
N GLU A 359 -8.18 0.37 33.37
CA GLU A 359 -8.69 0.98 32.14
C GLU A 359 -7.86 0.53 30.93
N VAL A 360 -6.53 0.52 31.02
CA VAL A 360 -5.67 0.01 29.94
C VAL A 360 -6.02 -1.42 29.58
N LEU A 361 -6.23 -2.31 30.57
CA LEU A 361 -6.61 -3.70 30.31
C LEU A 361 -7.96 -3.81 29.60
N LYS A 362 -8.94 -3.01 30.03
CA LYS A 362 -10.25 -2.92 29.39
C LYS A 362 -10.12 -2.50 27.93
N GLU A 363 -9.38 -1.44 27.65
CA GLU A 363 -9.17 -0.95 26.29
C GLU A 363 -8.38 -1.94 25.42
N LEU A 364 -7.36 -2.60 25.98
CA LEU A 364 -6.63 -3.66 25.27
C LEU A 364 -7.55 -4.84 24.91
N LYS A 365 -8.48 -5.24 25.79
CA LYS A 365 -9.47 -6.29 25.50
C LYS A 365 -10.38 -5.86 24.35
N MET A 366 -10.93 -4.65 24.40
CA MET A 366 -11.80 -4.11 23.33
C MET A 366 -11.09 -4.07 21.97
N LEU A 367 -9.88 -3.51 21.93
CA LEU A 367 -9.06 -3.45 20.72
C LEU A 367 -8.69 -4.85 20.20
N SER A 368 -8.45 -5.81 21.10
CA SER A 368 -8.14 -7.20 20.73
C SER A 368 -9.36 -7.89 20.11
N CYS A 369 -10.56 -7.71 20.66
CA CYS A 369 -11.79 -8.24 20.06
C CYS A 369 -11.97 -7.72 18.63
N SER A 370 -11.88 -6.39 18.44
CA SER A 370 -12.01 -5.75 17.13
C SER A 370 -10.93 -6.23 16.14
N LEU A 371 -9.70 -6.43 16.62
CA LEU A 371 -8.59 -6.90 15.79
C LEU A 371 -8.81 -8.34 15.31
N ILE A 372 -9.26 -9.23 16.20
CA ILE A 372 -9.53 -10.64 15.88
C ILE A 372 -10.72 -10.76 14.94
N GLU A 373 -11.80 -10.02 15.19
CA GLU A 373 -12.94 -9.94 14.26
C GLU A 373 -12.48 -9.48 12.88
N ARG A 374 -11.65 -8.43 12.83
CA ARG A 374 -11.13 -7.94 11.56
C ARG A 374 -10.23 -8.94 10.85
N MET A 375 -9.37 -9.64 11.57
CA MET A 375 -8.56 -10.72 11.01
C MET A 375 -9.44 -11.81 10.38
N ARG A 376 -10.55 -12.18 11.03
CA ARG A 376 -11.50 -13.16 10.49
C ARG A 376 -12.17 -12.64 9.22
N ILE A 377 -12.59 -11.38 9.18
CA ILE A 377 -13.21 -10.77 7.99
C ILE A 377 -12.25 -10.67 6.81
N ASP A 378 -11.00 -10.27 7.04
CA ASP A 378 -10.06 -9.96 5.96
C ASP A 378 -9.20 -11.13 5.49
N LEU A 379 -8.97 -12.10 6.36
CA LEU A 379 -7.96 -13.13 6.14
C LEU A 379 -8.54 -14.54 6.17
N VAL A 380 -9.86 -14.71 6.24
CA VAL A 380 -10.52 -16.01 6.13
C VAL A 380 -11.43 -15.96 4.90
N ALA A 381 -11.26 -16.92 4.01
CA ALA A 381 -12.14 -17.07 2.85
C ALA A 381 -13.53 -17.51 3.31
N GLY A 382 -14.58 -16.89 2.75
CA GLY A 382 -15.94 -17.42 2.85
C GLY A 382 -16.11 -18.66 1.98
N GLU A 383 -17.09 -19.52 2.28
CA GLU A 383 -17.46 -20.65 1.40
C GLU A 383 -17.88 -20.17 0.00
N ASP A 384 -18.36 -18.92 -0.13
CA ASP A 384 -18.77 -18.29 -1.38
C ASP A 384 -17.64 -17.57 -2.16
N ASP A 385 -16.44 -17.41 -1.57
CA ASP A 385 -15.33 -16.67 -2.22
C ASP A 385 -14.65 -17.46 -3.36
N ALA A 386 -14.97 -18.74 -3.52
CA ALA A 386 -14.46 -19.55 -4.64
C ALA A 386 -15.14 -19.21 -5.99
N ASP A 387 -16.32 -18.57 -5.97
CA ASP A 387 -17.17 -18.37 -7.16
C ASP A 387 -17.39 -16.89 -7.55
N LEU A 388 -16.67 -15.92 -6.96
CA LEU A 388 -16.78 -14.49 -7.30
C LEU A 388 -16.26 -14.09 -8.70
N VAL A 389 -16.08 -15.05 -9.61
CA VAL A 389 -15.77 -14.82 -11.04
C VAL A 389 -17.04 -14.60 -11.88
N ILE A 390 -18.26 -14.75 -11.35
CA ILE A 390 -19.47 -14.51 -12.14
C ILE A 390 -20.38 -13.50 -11.42
N LEU A 391 -20.32 -12.26 -11.89
CA LEU A 391 -21.40 -11.29 -11.74
C LEU A 391 -22.67 -11.88 -12.33
N GLU A 392 -23.57 -12.42 -11.52
CA GLU A 392 -25.02 -12.38 -11.78
C GLU A 392 -25.87 -12.84 -10.58
N ARG A 393 -26.94 -12.07 -10.33
CA ARG A 393 -28.13 -12.33 -9.49
C ARG A 393 -28.10 -11.90 -8.02
N TYR A 394 -28.68 -10.72 -7.80
CA TYR A 394 -29.43 -10.40 -6.60
C TYR A 394 -30.70 -11.26 -6.53
N ASP A 395 -30.89 -11.99 -5.44
CA ASP A 395 -32.21 -12.18 -4.85
C ASP A 395 -32.06 -12.45 -3.35
N GLU A 396 -32.97 -11.85 -2.58
CA GLU A 396 -33.05 -11.83 -1.13
C GLU A 396 -33.31 -13.23 -0.55
N LEU A 397 -32.78 -13.51 0.65
CA LEU A 397 -33.49 -14.20 1.73
C LEU A 397 -32.68 -14.14 3.04
N GLU A 398 -33.27 -13.51 4.05
CA GLU A 398 -32.81 -13.51 5.43
C GLU A 398 -32.92 -14.92 6.03
N SER A 399 -31.83 -15.41 6.65
CA SER A 399 -31.95 -16.40 7.72
C SER A 399 -30.94 -16.09 8.82
N GLU A 400 -31.45 -15.69 9.99
CA GLU A 400 -30.69 -15.54 11.21
C GLU A 400 -30.36 -16.92 11.80
N ALA A 401 -29.21 -17.46 11.42
CA ALA A 401 -28.51 -18.47 12.19
C ALA A 401 -27.03 -18.09 12.23
N LYS A 402 -26.48 -17.87 13.43
CA LYS A 402 -25.04 -17.63 13.66
C LYS A 402 -24.25 -18.86 13.22
N ALA A 403 -23.93 -18.95 11.93
CA ALA A 403 -23.02 -19.95 11.39
C ALA A 403 -21.63 -19.74 12.00
N ARG A 404 -21.06 -20.81 12.54
CA ARG A 404 -19.64 -20.82 12.95
C ARG A 404 -18.81 -20.68 11.67
N PRO A 405 -17.78 -19.82 11.62
CA PRO A 405 -16.98 -19.67 10.41
C PRO A 405 -16.15 -20.95 10.19
N HIS A 406 -16.66 -21.84 9.36
CA HIS A 406 -15.88 -22.89 8.71
C HIS A 406 -15.18 -22.23 7.51
N GLY A 407 -14.01 -21.62 7.74
CA GLY A 407 -13.29 -20.90 6.70
C GLY A 407 -11.80 -21.22 6.71
N LYS A 408 -11.16 -21.15 5.54
CA LYS A 408 -9.71 -21.34 5.40
C LYS A 408 -9.01 -19.98 5.48
N TRP A 409 -7.93 -19.89 6.26
CA TRP A 409 -7.12 -18.67 6.31
C TRP A 409 -6.45 -18.42 4.94
N LEU A 410 -6.71 -17.25 4.34
CA LEU A 410 -6.04 -16.72 3.16
C LEU A 410 -4.60 -16.30 3.49
N ALA A 411 -4.41 -15.69 4.67
CA ALA A 411 -3.09 -15.40 5.20
C ALA A 411 -3.09 -15.40 6.72
N GLN A 412 -1.96 -15.80 7.31
CA GLN A 412 -1.80 -15.84 8.76
C GLN A 412 -0.77 -14.79 9.20
N PRO A 413 -1.16 -13.78 9.99
CA PRO A 413 -0.19 -12.85 10.56
C PRO A 413 0.76 -13.57 11.52
N LYS A 414 2.03 -13.19 11.50
CA LYS A 414 3.06 -13.79 12.37
C LYS A 414 3.51 -12.88 13.51
N THR A 415 3.15 -11.59 13.47
CA THR A 415 3.64 -10.61 14.43
C THR A 415 2.50 -9.73 14.94
N ILE A 416 2.45 -9.51 16.25
CA ILE A 416 1.60 -8.51 16.89
C ILE A 416 2.45 -7.33 17.37
N ARG A 417 1.93 -6.12 17.21
CA ARG A 417 2.57 -4.87 17.61
C ARG A 417 1.63 -4.05 18.48
N LEU A 418 2.07 -3.73 19.69
CA LEU A 418 1.44 -2.75 20.56
C LEU A 418 2.16 -1.41 20.38
N SER A 419 1.42 -0.35 20.07
CA SER A 419 1.94 1.01 20.01
C SER A 419 1.14 1.94 20.91
N THR A 420 1.81 2.81 21.64
CA THR A 420 1.16 3.79 22.54
C THR A 420 1.72 5.18 22.33
N ARG A 421 0.93 6.21 22.67
CA ARG A 421 1.39 7.61 22.68
C ARG A 421 1.20 8.22 24.07
N PRO A 422 2.26 8.29 24.89
CA PRO A 422 2.23 9.00 26.16
C PRO A 422 1.95 10.50 25.97
N ARG A 423 1.18 11.09 26.87
CA ARG A 423 1.04 12.54 26.99
C ARG A 423 2.23 13.08 27.76
N LEU A 424 2.79 14.18 27.26
CA LEU A 424 3.80 14.92 28.01
C LEU A 424 3.18 15.61 29.24
N PRO A 425 3.94 15.77 30.33
CA PRO A 425 3.54 16.59 31.45
C PRO A 425 3.16 18.02 31.03
N LEU A 426 2.39 18.70 31.87
CA LEU A 426 2.13 20.13 31.67
C LEU A 426 3.43 20.90 31.91
N ASN A 427 3.66 21.91 31.07
CA ASN A 427 4.68 22.91 31.29
C ASN A 427 4.30 23.77 32.52
N PRO A 428 5.25 24.49 33.14
CA PRO A 428 4.98 25.35 34.30
C PRO A 428 3.91 26.43 34.04
N ASP A 429 3.73 26.84 32.79
CA ASP A 429 2.72 27.81 32.33
C ASP A 429 1.32 27.20 32.12
N GLY A 430 1.13 25.91 32.45
CA GLY A 430 -0.12 25.18 32.23
C GLY A 430 -0.38 24.77 30.79
N THR A 431 0.55 25.04 29.86
CA THR A 431 0.46 24.56 28.47
C THR A 431 1.00 23.13 28.36
N ARG A 432 0.70 22.46 27.25
CA ARG A 432 1.29 21.14 26.95
C ARG A 432 1.96 21.17 25.60
N THR A 433 3.24 20.84 25.56
CA THR A 433 3.97 20.62 24.31
C THR A 433 3.33 19.46 23.54
N ARG A 434 2.87 19.72 22.31
CA ARG A 434 2.29 18.67 21.47
C ARG A 434 3.40 17.72 21.02
N SER A 435 3.28 16.45 21.37
CA SER A 435 4.15 15.38 20.88
C SER A 435 3.35 14.37 20.08
N PHE A 436 3.88 14.01 18.91
CA PHE A 436 3.33 12.95 18.05
C PHE A 436 4.14 11.65 18.15
N LYS A 437 5.13 11.59 19.05
CA LYS A 437 6.01 10.43 19.20
C LYS A 437 5.22 9.24 19.76
N ARG A 438 5.09 8.18 18.96
CA ARG A 438 4.59 6.87 19.39
C ARG A 438 5.78 6.01 19.84
N ILE A 439 5.57 5.16 20.85
CA ILE A 439 6.49 4.08 21.21
C ILE A 439 5.81 2.74 20.93
N SER A 440 6.55 1.74 20.47
CA SER A 440 5.98 0.47 20.02
C SER A 440 6.85 -0.72 20.40
N HIS A 441 6.22 -1.84 20.71
CA HIS A 441 6.86 -3.12 20.96
C HIS A 441 6.18 -4.18 20.09
N SER A 442 6.95 -5.07 19.47
CA SER A 442 6.41 -6.17 18.64
C SER A 442 6.82 -7.52 19.24
N SER A 443 5.98 -8.54 19.07
CA SER A 443 6.25 -9.92 19.46
C SER A 443 5.60 -10.90 18.47
N ALA A 444 5.94 -12.19 18.57
CA ALA A 444 5.23 -13.23 17.84
C ALA A 444 3.74 -13.22 18.20
N LEU A 445 2.87 -13.45 17.21
CA LEU A 445 1.44 -13.63 17.45
C LEU A 445 1.21 -15.08 17.95
N PRO A 446 0.58 -15.29 19.12
CA PRO A 446 0.29 -16.64 19.60
C PRO A 446 -0.64 -17.39 18.64
N SER A 447 -0.34 -18.67 18.37
CA SER A 447 -1.07 -19.49 17.39
C SER A 447 -2.55 -19.68 17.73
N TYR A 448 -2.90 -19.72 19.02
CA TYR A 448 -4.30 -19.87 19.45
C TYR A 448 -5.19 -18.71 18.98
N VAL A 449 -4.65 -17.53 18.70
CA VAL A 449 -5.42 -16.38 18.19
C VAL A 449 -6.03 -16.70 16.81
N LEU A 450 -5.42 -17.64 16.08
CA LEU A 450 -5.89 -18.09 14.76
C LEU A 450 -6.98 -19.17 14.84
N SER A 451 -7.39 -19.56 16.05
CA SER A 451 -8.51 -20.49 16.26
C SER A 451 -9.81 -19.88 15.75
N LEU A 452 -10.52 -20.63 14.91
CA LEU A 452 -11.86 -20.27 14.42
C LEU A 452 -12.98 -20.90 15.28
N THR A 453 -12.66 -21.87 16.13
CA THR A 453 -13.63 -22.54 17.02
C THR A 453 -13.89 -21.75 18.28
N ASP A 454 -12.88 -21.05 18.78
CA ASP A 454 -12.99 -20.27 20.02
C ASP A 454 -13.73 -18.94 19.80
N THR A 455 -14.44 -18.48 20.83
CA THR A 455 -15.09 -17.17 20.81
C THR A 455 -14.05 -16.05 20.80
N VAL A 456 -14.35 -14.96 20.07
CA VAL A 456 -13.49 -13.77 20.00
C VAL A 456 -13.14 -13.23 21.39
N ASP A 457 -14.13 -13.16 22.29
CA ASP A 457 -13.94 -12.62 23.64
C ASP A 457 -12.92 -13.44 24.46
N ALA A 458 -13.03 -14.78 24.42
CA ALA A 458 -12.09 -15.66 25.10
C ALA A 458 -10.66 -15.55 24.52
N LEU A 459 -10.53 -15.46 23.19
CA LEU A 459 -9.24 -15.27 22.53
C LEU A 459 -8.61 -13.92 22.88
N ALA A 460 -9.40 -12.86 22.87
CA ALA A 460 -8.96 -11.51 23.23
C ALA A 460 -8.50 -11.44 24.70
N GLU A 461 -9.26 -12.04 25.61
CA GLU A 461 -8.90 -12.08 27.02
C GLU A 461 -7.59 -12.84 27.24
N LYS A 462 -7.43 -14.00 26.61
CA LYS A 462 -6.19 -14.78 26.68
C LYS A 462 -5.00 -14.02 26.09
N LEU A 463 -5.19 -13.35 24.94
CA LEU A 463 -4.17 -12.54 24.28
C LEU A 463 -3.70 -11.36 25.16
N VAL A 464 -4.63 -10.71 25.85
CA VAL A 464 -4.30 -9.64 26.81
C VAL A 464 -3.43 -10.18 27.93
N HIS A 465 -3.89 -11.24 28.60
CA HIS A 465 -3.23 -11.78 29.79
C HIS A 465 -1.83 -12.35 29.50
N GLU A 466 -1.69 -13.13 28.44
CA GLU A 466 -0.44 -13.85 28.14
C GLU A 466 0.59 -12.98 27.40
N THR A 467 0.14 -12.04 26.56
CA THR A 467 1.04 -11.32 25.64
C THR A 467 1.01 -9.81 25.86
N LEU A 468 -0.16 -9.16 25.72
CA LEU A 468 -0.22 -7.69 25.65
C LEU A 468 0.15 -7.00 26.95
N ILE A 469 -0.16 -7.58 28.12
CA ILE A 469 0.27 -7.03 29.42
C ILE A 469 1.80 -6.99 29.52
N GLY A 470 2.46 -8.07 29.09
CA GLY A 470 3.92 -8.15 29.07
C GLY A 470 4.53 -7.10 28.14
N MET A 471 3.96 -6.94 26.93
CA MET A 471 4.39 -5.89 25.99
C MET A 471 4.16 -4.49 26.55
N PHE A 472 3.01 -4.26 27.21
CA PHE A 472 2.67 -2.98 27.81
C PHE A 472 3.68 -2.58 28.90
N ARG A 473 4.01 -3.50 29.82
CA ARG A 473 5.00 -3.26 30.89
C ARG A 473 6.41 -3.00 30.35
N ARG A 474 6.77 -3.54 29.18
CA ARG A 474 8.04 -3.18 28.53
C ARG A 474 8.03 -1.76 27.95
N LEU A 475 6.88 -1.29 27.47
CA LEU A 475 6.73 0.08 26.98
C LEU A 475 6.64 1.10 28.12
N HIS A 476 6.02 0.71 29.24
CA HIS A 476 5.80 1.52 30.42
C HIS A 476 6.31 0.75 31.65
N PRO A 477 7.63 0.80 31.95
CA PRO A 477 8.25 0.00 33.02
C PRO A 477 7.92 0.48 34.43
N GLU A 478 7.51 1.73 34.58
CA GLU A 478 6.99 2.26 35.84
C GLU A 478 5.71 1.49 36.24
N LYS A 479 5.23 1.63 37.49
CA LYS A 479 3.94 1.05 37.92
C LYS A 479 2.76 2.03 37.86
N ALA A 480 3.04 3.33 37.78
CA ALA A 480 2.08 4.41 37.61
C ALA A 480 2.80 5.63 36.99
N GLY A 481 2.06 6.65 36.54
CA GLY A 481 2.63 7.92 36.06
C GLY A 481 2.53 8.15 34.54
N TRP A 482 2.11 7.14 33.77
CA TRP A 482 1.74 7.33 32.36
C TRP A 482 0.32 7.88 32.24
N ASN A 483 0.11 8.67 31.19
CA ASN A 483 -1.22 9.04 30.71
C ASN A 483 -1.22 8.93 29.20
N LEU A 484 -1.96 7.98 28.65
CA LEU A 484 -1.93 7.67 27.23
C LEU A 484 -2.98 8.50 26.48
N SER A 485 -2.59 8.95 25.29
CA SER A 485 -3.48 9.63 24.35
C SER A 485 -3.92 8.73 23.19
N LEU A 486 -3.26 7.59 23.00
CA LEU A 486 -3.53 6.64 21.93
C LEU A 486 -2.98 5.26 22.30
N VAL A 487 -3.74 4.23 21.95
CA VAL A 487 -3.32 2.82 21.95
C VAL A 487 -3.68 2.23 20.60
N ASN A 488 -2.75 1.50 19.99
CA ASN A 488 -2.93 0.81 18.72
C ASN A 488 -2.42 -0.62 18.83
N LEU A 489 -3.25 -1.58 18.40
CA LEU A 489 -2.85 -2.96 18.17
C LEU A 489 -2.81 -3.21 16.67
N ALA A 490 -1.73 -3.82 16.20
CA ALA A 490 -1.58 -4.19 14.80
C ALA A 490 -1.05 -5.62 14.66
N VAL A 491 -1.56 -6.34 13.67
CA VAL A 491 -0.91 -7.55 13.16
C VAL A 491 -0.22 -7.25 11.84
N THR A 492 0.98 -7.81 11.69
CA THR A 492 1.86 -7.60 10.53
C THR A 492 2.52 -8.92 10.13
N ASN A 493 3.28 -8.90 9.03
CA ASN A 493 4.00 -10.07 8.53
C ASN A 493 3.03 -11.20 8.17
N MET A 494 2.14 -10.91 7.22
CA MET A 494 1.17 -11.86 6.70
C MET A 494 1.90 -12.98 5.95
N ALA A 495 1.68 -14.22 6.37
CA ALA A 495 2.09 -15.41 5.61
C ALA A 495 0.90 -15.90 4.81
N GLU A 496 0.88 -15.65 3.50
CA GLU A 496 -0.15 -16.14 2.59
C GLU A 496 -0.18 -17.68 2.60
N ALA A 497 -1.38 -18.26 2.63
CA ALA A 497 -1.56 -19.68 2.40
C ALA A 497 -1.24 -19.98 0.93
N GLY A 498 -0.54 -21.08 0.64
CA GLY A 498 -0.11 -21.41 -0.73
C GLY A 498 -1.29 -21.40 -1.71
N GLY A 499 -1.23 -20.48 -2.68
CA GLY A 499 -2.21 -20.28 -3.75
C GLY A 499 -1.51 -19.72 -5.00
N GLU A 500 -2.20 -19.71 -6.14
CA GLU A 500 -1.66 -19.32 -7.46
C GLU A 500 -1.42 -17.81 -7.63
N THR A 501 -1.70 -17.00 -6.61
CA THR A 501 -1.47 -15.55 -6.66
C THR A 501 0.01 -15.24 -6.80
N ARG A 502 0.38 -14.38 -7.76
CA ARG A 502 1.77 -13.93 -7.97
C ARG A 502 2.39 -13.22 -6.76
N THR A 503 1.58 -12.82 -5.77
CA THR A 503 2.02 -12.23 -4.50
C THR A 503 2.31 -13.26 -3.41
N ALA A 504 1.81 -14.49 -3.56
CA ALA A 504 2.08 -15.54 -2.61
C ALA A 504 3.57 -15.86 -2.70
N ASN A 505 4.29 -15.66 -1.59
CA ASN A 505 5.65 -16.17 -1.40
C ASN A 505 5.64 -17.70 -1.27
N GLY A 506 4.93 -18.40 -2.16
CA GLY A 506 5.19 -19.80 -2.43
C GLY A 506 6.60 -19.87 -3.02
N ARG A 507 7.49 -20.61 -2.35
CA ARG A 507 8.78 -20.97 -2.94
C ARG A 507 8.47 -21.55 -4.31
N ASP A 508 9.02 -20.98 -5.38
CA ASP A 508 8.90 -21.53 -6.73
C ASP A 508 9.54 -22.92 -6.72
N ILE A 509 8.72 -23.94 -6.49
CA ILE A 509 9.13 -25.34 -6.39
C ILE A 509 9.79 -25.78 -7.71
N GLY A 510 9.36 -25.21 -8.85
CA GLY A 510 9.99 -25.44 -10.15
C GLY A 510 11.42 -24.91 -10.23
N SER A 511 11.69 -23.74 -9.64
CA SER A 511 13.06 -23.21 -9.50
C SER A 511 13.93 -24.06 -8.57
N MET A 512 13.34 -24.67 -7.53
CA MET A 512 14.03 -25.58 -6.62
C MET A 512 14.36 -26.92 -7.29
N PHE A 513 13.43 -27.53 -8.04
CA PHE A 513 13.70 -28.75 -8.80
C PHE A 513 14.72 -28.54 -9.92
N LYS A 514 14.67 -27.39 -10.62
CA LYS A 514 15.70 -27.01 -11.61
C LYS A 514 17.07 -26.84 -10.95
N ARG A 515 17.15 -26.29 -9.74
CA ARG A 515 18.38 -26.23 -8.93
C ARG A 515 18.84 -27.60 -8.49
N GLN A 516 17.93 -28.50 -8.12
CA GLN A 516 18.25 -29.87 -7.73
C GLN A 516 18.82 -30.67 -8.90
N GLU A 517 18.26 -30.52 -10.11
CA GLU A 517 18.81 -31.14 -11.34
C GLU A 517 20.17 -30.56 -11.74
N THR A 518 20.39 -29.25 -11.53
CA THR A 518 21.72 -28.64 -11.80
C THR A 518 22.76 -29.05 -10.77
N VAL A 519 22.40 -29.19 -9.49
CA VAL A 519 23.29 -29.67 -8.43
C VAL A 519 23.56 -31.17 -8.57
N HIS A 520 22.59 -31.98 -8.98
CA HIS A 520 22.80 -33.41 -9.25
C HIS A 520 23.67 -33.66 -10.49
N LYS A 521 23.67 -32.75 -11.48
CA LYS A 521 24.56 -32.83 -12.65
C LYS A 521 26.05 -32.71 -12.31
N GLU A 522 26.40 -32.01 -11.23
CA GLU A 522 27.79 -31.91 -10.75
C GLU A 522 28.28 -33.18 -10.02
N PHE A 523 27.37 -34.09 -9.64
CA PHE A 523 27.70 -35.32 -8.90
C PHE A 523 27.60 -36.62 -9.71
N THR A 524 27.30 -36.54 -11.01
CA THR A 524 27.41 -37.70 -11.91
C THR A 524 28.86 -37.88 -12.38
N THR A 525 29.51 -38.95 -11.91
CA THR A 525 30.81 -39.40 -12.40
C THR A 525 30.67 -39.90 -13.85
N TYR A 526 31.38 -39.26 -14.78
CA TYR A 526 31.55 -39.76 -16.14
C TYR A 526 32.57 -40.91 -16.11
N ALA A 527 32.15 -42.09 -16.56
CA ALA A 527 33.10 -43.09 -17.05
C ALA A 527 33.44 -42.71 -18.50
N ASP A 528 34.74 -42.56 -18.79
CA ASP A 528 35.28 -42.32 -20.12
C ASP A 528 34.81 -43.38 -21.11
N GLU A 529 34.42 -42.97 -22.31
CA GLU A 529 34.84 -43.62 -23.55
C GLU A 529 34.59 -42.73 -24.77
N ASP A 530 35.53 -42.86 -25.72
CA ASP A 530 35.78 -42.05 -26.90
C ASP A 530 34.64 -41.93 -27.95
N ALA A 531 34.82 -40.90 -28.79
CA ALA A 531 34.50 -40.84 -30.23
C ALA A 531 33.25 -40.07 -30.74
N MET A 532 33.59 -38.99 -31.47
CA MET A 532 32.94 -38.33 -32.64
C MET A 532 31.45 -37.89 -32.62
N PRO A 533 31.12 -36.72 -33.25
CA PRO A 533 29.75 -36.18 -33.34
C PRO A 533 29.02 -36.76 -34.58
N PRO A 534 27.67 -36.80 -34.63
CA PRO A 534 26.96 -35.68 -35.29
C PRO A 534 25.43 -35.48 -34.99
N THR A 535 24.95 -34.33 -35.50
CA THR A 535 23.64 -34.04 -36.15
C THR A 535 22.34 -33.83 -35.36
N LYS A 536 21.70 -32.71 -35.71
CA LYS A 536 20.31 -32.31 -35.44
C LYS A 536 19.32 -33.31 -36.05
N SER A 537 18.25 -33.62 -35.32
CA SER A 537 16.97 -34.00 -35.89
C SER A 537 15.82 -33.80 -34.91
N SER A 538 14.76 -33.23 -35.45
CA SER A 538 13.39 -33.01 -34.99
C SER A 538 12.61 -34.27 -34.57
N PHE A 539 11.37 -34.02 -34.13
CA PHE A 539 10.24 -34.94 -33.85
C PHE A 539 10.18 -35.46 -32.42
N GLN A 540 9.03 -35.71 -31.79
CA GLN A 540 7.62 -35.29 -31.88
C GLN A 540 6.97 -35.99 -30.68
N THR A 541 5.97 -35.37 -30.08
CA THR A 541 5.20 -35.94 -28.96
C THR A 541 4.29 -37.07 -29.46
N GLU A 542 4.36 -38.26 -28.88
CA GLU A 542 3.24 -39.20 -28.87
C GLU A 542 3.09 -39.83 -27.48
N GLU A 543 1.85 -39.77 -27.00
CA GLU A 543 1.32 -40.43 -25.82
C GLU A 543 1.46 -41.95 -25.92
N ARG A 544 1.68 -42.61 -24.77
CA ARG A 544 1.08 -43.93 -24.56
C ARG A 544 0.81 -44.21 -23.08
N THR A 545 -0.46 -44.48 -22.86
CA THR A 545 -1.13 -45.14 -21.75
C THR A 545 -0.43 -46.41 -21.24
N SER A 546 -0.60 -46.69 -19.94
CA SER A 546 -1.29 -47.87 -19.38
C SER A 546 -0.59 -48.59 -18.21
N LEU A 547 -1.38 -48.75 -17.14
CA LEU A 547 -1.59 -49.93 -16.27
C LEU A 547 -0.42 -50.60 -15.54
N GLY A 548 -0.62 -50.81 -14.23
CA GLY A 548 0.14 -51.80 -13.45
C GLY A 548 -0.05 -51.71 -11.94
N HIS A 549 -1.10 -52.36 -11.45
CA HIS A 549 -1.45 -52.60 -10.04
C HIS A 549 -0.67 -53.80 -9.48
N ILE A 550 -0.03 -53.73 -8.29
CA ILE A 550 0.32 -54.90 -7.43
C ILE A 550 0.30 -54.49 -5.94
N ASP A 551 -0.17 -55.47 -5.16
CA ASP A 551 -0.70 -55.55 -3.79
C ASP A 551 0.16 -55.18 -2.58
N GLN A 552 -0.62 -54.98 -1.50
CA GLN A 552 -0.33 -55.06 -0.05
C GLN A 552 0.54 -56.25 0.38
N LEU A 553 1.28 -56.06 1.48
CA LEU A 553 1.46 -57.06 2.53
C LEU A 553 1.71 -56.36 3.88
N ASP A 554 0.83 -56.63 4.85
CA ASP A 554 0.93 -56.28 6.27
C ASP A 554 1.92 -57.22 7.00
N ALA A 555 2.54 -56.72 8.08
CA ALA A 555 2.98 -57.54 9.22
C ALA A 555 3.09 -56.70 10.52
N GLU A 556 2.39 -57.15 11.54
CA GLU A 556 2.29 -56.63 12.91
C GLU A 556 3.52 -56.93 13.78
N MET A 557 3.78 -56.12 14.83
CA MET A 557 4.07 -56.60 16.20
C MET A 557 4.09 -55.48 17.27
N SER A 558 3.12 -55.56 18.19
CA SER A 558 3.12 -55.38 19.67
C SER A 558 4.44 -55.04 20.42
N VAL A 559 4.52 -54.41 21.61
CA VAL A 559 3.60 -53.94 22.68
C VAL A 559 4.42 -53.07 23.68
N ASP A 560 3.75 -52.06 24.27
CA ASP A 560 3.90 -51.30 25.54
C ASP A 560 5.18 -51.33 26.39
N VAL A 561 5.57 -50.17 26.96
CA VAL A 561 5.57 -49.87 28.42
C VAL A 561 5.67 -48.33 28.64
N GLU A 562 4.89 -47.83 29.61
CA GLU A 562 4.80 -46.47 30.13
C GLU A 562 6.07 -45.95 30.84
N ASP A 563 6.20 -44.64 30.95
CA ASP A 563 6.47 -43.88 32.19
C ASP A 563 7.42 -42.68 32.03
N SER A 564 7.12 -41.71 32.87
CA SER A 564 7.47 -40.32 33.04
C SER A 564 8.94 -39.91 33.23
N GLY A 565 9.22 -38.69 32.74
CA GLY A 565 9.98 -37.67 33.46
C GLY A 565 11.50 -37.59 33.22
N TRP A 566 12.03 -36.38 33.51
CA TRP A 566 13.45 -36.00 33.62
C TRP A 566 14.17 -35.82 32.26
N VAL A 567 15.18 -34.97 32.04
CA VAL A 567 15.93 -33.90 32.72
C VAL A 567 16.82 -33.24 31.65
N GLU A 568 17.36 -32.06 31.92
CA GLU A 568 18.43 -31.39 31.15
C GLU A 568 19.53 -32.38 30.70
N GLU A 569 19.72 -32.57 29.39
CA GLU A 569 20.90 -33.26 28.84
C GLU A 569 21.91 -32.24 28.30
N GLU A 570 23.12 -32.34 28.86
CA GLU A 570 24.33 -31.64 28.44
C GLU A 570 24.73 -32.07 27.00
N ASN A 571 25.26 -31.12 26.22
CA ASN A 571 25.81 -31.36 24.88
C ASN A 571 26.97 -32.37 24.92
N GLU A 572 26.72 -33.65 24.57
CA GLU A 572 27.77 -34.69 24.55
C GLU A 572 28.68 -34.67 23.30
N ASP A 573 28.37 -33.89 22.25
CA ASP A 573 29.14 -33.95 20.99
C ASP A 573 29.95 -32.67 20.68
N ALA A 574 30.67 -32.12 21.66
CA ALA A 574 31.56 -30.96 21.46
C ALA A 574 33.02 -31.24 21.85
N GLU A 575 33.94 -31.14 20.88
CA GLU A 575 35.38 -31.27 21.09
C GLU A 575 36.05 -29.90 21.27
N ARG A 576 37.14 -29.84 22.05
CA ARG A 576 37.93 -28.61 22.20
C ARG A 576 38.93 -28.46 21.05
N CYS A 577 38.88 -27.33 20.36
CA CYS A 577 39.85 -26.99 19.32
C CYS A 577 41.28 -26.92 19.89
N GLY A 578 42.22 -27.67 19.30
CA GLY A 578 43.62 -27.68 19.70
C GLY A 578 44.40 -26.39 19.43
N ILE A 579 43.84 -25.44 18.65
CA ILE A 579 44.48 -24.16 18.30
C ILE A 579 43.99 -23.01 19.20
N CYS A 580 42.69 -22.88 19.42
CA CYS A 580 42.11 -21.77 20.21
C CYS A 580 41.43 -22.17 21.52
N GLY A 581 41.32 -23.47 21.82
CA GLY A 581 40.77 -23.99 23.08
C GLY A 581 39.25 -23.89 23.24
N MET A 582 38.53 -23.38 22.23
CA MET A 582 37.06 -23.30 22.25
C MET A 582 36.42 -24.68 22.09
N SER A 583 35.31 -24.91 22.80
CA SER A 583 34.48 -26.11 22.63
C SER A 583 33.60 -25.93 21.39
N VAL A 584 33.75 -26.83 20.43
CA VAL A 584 33.12 -26.76 19.11
C VAL A 584 32.38 -28.08 18.86
N PRO A 585 31.10 -28.05 18.47
CA PRO A 585 30.38 -29.25 18.07
C PRO A 585 31.12 -30.02 16.98
N LEU A 586 31.14 -31.36 17.03
CA LEU A 586 31.89 -32.22 16.10
C LEU A 586 31.61 -31.91 14.62
N PHE A 587 30.35 -31.62 14.27
CA PHE A 587 29.96 -31.27 12.90
C PHE A 587 30.56 -29.92 12.42
N ALA A 588 30.91 -29.02 13.34
CA ALA A 588 31.45 -27.69 13.05
C ALA A 588 32.98 -27.64 13.14
N LEU A 589 33.63 -28.69 13.67
CA LEU A 589 35.08 -28.75 13.84
C LEU A 589 35.86 -28.60 12.53
N PRO A 590 35.47 -29.22 11.39
CA PRO A 590 36.20 -29.06 10.12
C PRO A 590 36.19 -27.62 9.58
N ALA A 591 35.07 -26.91 9.74
CA ALA A 591 34.96 -25.51 9.34
C ALA A 591 35.75 -24.59 10.30
N HIS A 592 35.72 -24.90 11.59
CA HIS A 592 36.49 -24.19 12.60
C HIS A 592 38.01 -24.37 12.42
N THR A 593 38.48 -25.55 12.00
CA THR A 593 39.90 -25.77 11.69
C THR A 593 40.34 -24.97 10.47
N ARG A 594 39.54 -24.94 9.39
CA ARG A 594 39.82 -24.11 8.21
C ARG A 594 39.90 -22.63 8.52
N TYR A 595 39.13 -22.14 9.50
CA TYR A 595 39.23 -20.75 9.92
C TYR A 595 40.64 -20.37 10.44
N HIS A 596 41.37 -21.31 11.06
CA HIS A 596 42.75 -21.08 11.48
C HIS A 596 43.77 -21.20 10.34
N GLU A 597 43.38 -21.78 9.19
CA GLU A 597 44.23 -21.93 8.00
C GLU A 597 44.16 -20.72 7.06
N VAL A 598 43.19 -19.82 7.25
CA VAL A 598 43.11 -18.58 6.49
C VAL A 598 44.01 -17.54 7.15
N THR A 599 45.21 -17.36 6.60
CA THR A 599 46.05 -16.20 6.89
C THR A 599 45.46 -14.96 6.23
N ASP A 600 45.35 -13.86 6.98
CA ASP A 600 45.03 -12.52 6.48
C ASP A 600 46.08 -12.10 5.42
N ASP A 601 45.66 -12.05 4.16
CA ASP A 601 46.24 -11.24 3.08
C ASP A 601 45.14 -10.33 2.50
#